data_AF-A0A1Q4ZHK2-F1
#
_entry.id   AF-A0A1Q4ZHK2-F1
#
_cell.length_a   1.000
_cell.length_b   1.000
_cell.length_c   1.000
_cell.angle_alpha   90.00
_cell.angle_beta   90.00
_cell.angle_gamma   90.00
#
_symmetry.space_group_name_H-M   'P 1'
#
loop_
_entity.id
_entity.type
_entity.pdbx_description
1 polymer ?
#
loop_
_entity_poly.entity_id
_entity_poly.type
_entity_poly.pdbx_seq_one_letter_code
_entity_poly.pdbx_strand_id
1 'polypeptide(L)'
;MGFLVLQEQDRTEHVATEKELADAKKHSWIRIPRFDYTPSERLRFVLSGGQPHRASEWSDAPGHSLEDQLAEIAQEVALRGEAAERRRLDEIEAARQKRIRWEAAMEDARIQYAEAYRFRHFEAQEAARRHATRLTEYLSAVRTRVEAMTPGQTRTEAEAWISWAASTVERLDPLHTPPRLPDIPEPRADDLRPFLGHWSPYGP
;
A
#
# COMPACT_ATOMS: atom_id res chain seq x y z
N MET A 1 22.17 14.20 7.08
CA MET A 1 23.13 15.33 6.99
C MET A 1 24.51 14.75 7.13
N GLY A 2 25.43 15.12 6.24
CA GLY A 2 26.82 14.67 6.31
C GLY A 2 27.74 15.83 5.96
N PHE A 3 28.92 15.87 6.54
CA PHE A 3 29.96 16.82 6.18
C PHE A 3 31.23 16.08 5.79
N LEU A 4 32.00 16.71 4.93
CA LEU A 4 33.22 16.15 4.37
C LEU A 4 34.26 17.27 4.26
N VAL A 5 35.46 17.01 4.76
CA VAL A 5 36.60 17.93 4.69
C VAL A 5 37.65 17.30 3.80
N LEU A 6 38.10 18.06 2.80
CA LEU A 6 39.08 17.63 1.82
C LEU A 6 40.27 18.57 1.84
N GLN A 7 41.46 18.02 1.66
CA GLN A 7 42.65 18.80 1.32
C GLN A 7 42.71 18.99 -0.19
N GLU A 8 42.83 20.24 -0.65
CA GLU A 8 43.00 20.52 -2.07
C GLU A 8 44.39 20.11 -2.56
N GLN A 9 44.50 19.88 -3.86
CA GLN A 9 45.77 19.54 -4.52
C GLN A 9 46.17 20.66 -5.47
N ASP A 10 47.43 21.07 -5.37
CA ASP A 10 48.04 21.93 -6.38
C ASP A 10 48.48 21.08 -7.57
N ARG A 11 48.27 21.63 -8.77
CA ARG A 11 48.59 20.97 -10.03
C ARG A 11 49.75 21.69 -10.71
N THR A 12 50.87 21.00 -10.86
CA THR A 12 52.05 21.51 -11.59
C THR A 12 52.26 20.73 -12.87
N GLU A 13 52.80 21.36 -13.91
CA GLU A 13 53.14 20.64 -15.14
C GLU A 13 54.20 19.58 -14.85
N HIS A 14 53.90 18.33 -15.23
CA HIS A 14 54.80 17.21 -14.99
C HIS A 14 56.00 17.32 -15.91
N VAL A 15 57.19 17.29 -15.31
CA VAL A 15 58.44 17.25 -16.06
C VAL A 15 58.86 15.79 -16.22
N ALA A 16 58.69 15.28 -17.45
CA ALA A 16 59.02 13.90 -17.79
C ALA A 16 60.48 13.56 -17.44
N THR A 17 60.69 12.51 -16.65
CA THR A 17 62.02 12.03 -16.33
C THR A 17 62.66 11.31 -17.52
N GLU A 18 63.99 11.26 -17.59
CA GLU A 18 64.71 10.54 -18.67
C GLU A 18 64.28 9.07 -18.76
N LYS A 19 63.96 8.46 -17.62
CA LYS A 19 63.45 7.10 -17.53
C LYS A 19 62.07 6.97 -18.16
N GLU A 20 61.14 7.87 -17.85
CA GLU A 20 59.79 7.86 -18.44
C GLU A 20 59.81 8.12 -19.94
N LEU A 21 60.71 9.00 -20.41
CA LEU A 21 60.94 9.24 -21.84
C LEU A 21 61.52 8.01 -22.54
N ALA A 22 62.45 7.29 -21.91
CA ALA A 22 63.01 6.05 -22.44
C ALA A 22 61.97 4.93 -22.48
N ASP A 23 61.16 4.80 -21.43
CA ASP A 23 60.10 3.79 -21.32
C ASP A 23 58.95 4.08 -22.30
N ALA A 24 58.54 5.34 -22.47
CA ALA A 24 57.53 5.74 -23.45
C ALA A 24 58.00 5.54 -24.90
N LYS A 25 59.31 5.65 -25.17
CA LYS A 25 59.90 5.28 -26.48
C LYS A 25 59.88 3.77 -26.73
N LYS A 26 60.07 2.96 -25.67
CA LYS A 26 60.13 1.50 -25.76
C LYS A 26 58.73 0.85 -25.80
N HIS A 27 57.75 1.47 -25.15
CA HIS A 27 56.42 0.93 -24.97
C HIS A 27 55.35 1.97 -25.34
N SER A 28 54.75 1.80 -26.52
CA SER A 28 53.79 2.77 -27.11
C SER A 28 52.50 2.98 -26.30
N TRP A 29 52.21 2.11 -25.34
CA TRP A 29 51.07 2.24 -24.42
C TRP A 29 51.36 3.06 -23.17
N ILE A 30 52.62 3.40 -22.88
CA ILE A 30 52.98 4.23 -21.72
C ILE A 30 52.64 5.69 -22.02
N ARG A 31 51.80 6.29 -21.17
CA ARG A 31 51.44 7.71 -21.22
C ARG A 31 52.09 8.40 -20.03
N ILE A 32 52.98 9.33 -20.33
CA ILE A 32 53.56 10.21 -19.31
C ILE A 32 52.45 11.14 -18.80
N PRO A 33 52.23 11.23 -17.48
CA PRO A 33 51.26 12.16 -16.92
C PRO A 33 51.53 13.59 -17.38
N ARG A 34 50.47 14.37 -17.57
CA ARG A 34 50.60 15.80 -17.92
C ARG A 34 50.89 16.66 -16.69
N PHE A 35 50.49 16.22 -15.51
CA PHE A 35 50.55 16.99 -14.29
C PHE A 35 50.95 16.13 -13.10
N ASP A 36 51.72 16.75 -12.20
CA ASP A 36 51.96 16.25 -10.85
C ASP A 36 50.97 16.93 -9.89
N TYR A 37 50.50 16.17 -8.89
CA TYR A 37 49.57 16.65 -7.88
C TYR A 37 50.24 16.60 -6.52
N THR A 38 50.34 17.75 -5.86
CA THR A 38 50.90 17.87 -4.52
C THR A 38 49.82 18.35 -3.56
N PRO A 39 49.68 17.76 -2.36
CA PRO A 39 48.75 18.26 -1.34
C PRO A 39 49.07 19.73 -1.03
N SER A 40 48.05 20.58 -1.07
CA SER A 40 48.15 21.99 -0.69
C SER A 40 47.78 22.17 0.78
N GLU A 41 48.07 23.34 1.36
CA GLU A 41 47.60 23.69 2.71
C GLU A 41 46.11 24.10 2.75
N ARG A 42 45.46 24.21 1.58
CA ARG A 42 44.05 24.63 1.47
C ARG A 42 43.11 23.46 1.73
N LEU A 43 42.09 23.72 2.51
CA LEU A 43 41.00 22.81 2.83
C LEU A 43 39.70 23.25 2.14
N ARG A 44 38.83 22.27 1.93
CA ARG A 44 37.48 22.44 1.40
C ARG A 44 36.49 21.68 2.27
N PHE A 45 35.47 22.38 2.75
CA PHE A 45 34.37 21.83 3.53
C PHE A 45 33.14 21.68 2.65
N VAL A 46 32.52 20.50 2.63
CA VAL A 46 31.30 20.21 1.87
C VAL A 46 30.22 19.75 2.84
N LEU A 47 29.06 20.41 2.80
CA LEU A 47 27.88 20.07 3.58
C LEU A 47 26.80 19.45 2.69
N SER A 48 26.49 18.19 2.94
CA SER A 48 25.52 17.41 2.19
C SER A 48 24.21 17.19 2.96
N GLY A 49 23.11 17.19 2.20
CA GLY A 49 21.77 16.99 2.71
C GLY A 49 21.03 18.30 2.97
N GLY A 50 19.70 18.24 2.85
CA GLY A 50 18.84 19.42 2.94
C GLY A 50 19.06 20.41 1.79
N GLN A 51 18.22 21.43 1.75
CA GLN A 51 18.37 22.55 0.83
C GLN A 51 19.37 23.57 1.41
N PRO A 52 20.34 24.07 0.64
CA PRO A 52 21.20 25.16 1.06
C PRO A 52 20.40 26.43 1.33
N HIS A 53 20.71 27.11 2.44
CA HIS A 53 20.25 28.46 2.71
C HIS A 53 21.22 29.49 2.11
N ARG A 54 22.52 29.22 2.16
CA ARG A 54 23.57 30.04 1.55
C ARG A 54 24.44 29.27 0.59
N ALA A 55 25.17 28.28 1.11
CA ALA A 55 26.11 27.48 0.36
C ALA A 55 26.10 26.03 0.86
N SER A 56 26.62 25.12 0.04
CA SER A 56 26.89 23.73 0.40
C SER A 56 28.38 23.42 0.47
N GLU A 57 29.22 24.41 0.19
CA GLU A 57 30.65 24.25 0.06
C GLU A 57 31.37 25.54 0.39
N TRP A 58 32.50 25.40 1.08
CA TRP A 58 33.41 26.46 1.47
C TRP A 58 34.83 25.98 1.28
N SER A 59 35.74 26.86 0.90
CA SER A 59 37.15 26.52 0.71
C SER A 59 38.04 27.67 1.19
N ASP A 60 39.29 27.35 1.53
CA ASP A 60 40.28 28.37 1.83
C ASP A 60 40.57 29.24 0.60
N ALA A 61 40.45 30.55 0.77
CA ALA A 61 40.81 31.53 -0.24
C ALA A 61 41.67 32.65 0.37
N PRO A 62 42.50 33.35 -0.43
CA PRO A 62 43.27 34.49 0.07
C PRO A 62 42.37 35.54 0.72
N GLY A 63 42.56 35.79 2.02
CA GLY A 63 41.76 36.74 2.80
C GLY A 63 40.39 36.23 3.26
N HIS A 64 40.12 34.94 3.09
CA HIS A 64 38.87 34.29 3.49
C HIS A 64 39.15 32.82 3.82
N SER A 65 39.76 32.55 4.98
CA SER A 65 40.06 31.18 5.39
C SER A 65 38.80 30.46 5.86
N LEU A 66 38.86 29.14 6.00
CA LEU A 66 37.77 28.35 6.56
C LEU A 66 37.50 28.74 8.02
N GLU A 67 38.52 29.13 8.78
CA GLU A 67 38.37 29.61 10.16
C GLU A 67 37.49 30.86 10.23
N ASP A 68 37.69 31.81 9.31
CA ASP A 68 36.86 33.01 9.20
C ASP A 68 35.41 32.68 8.80
N GLN A 69 35.24 31.60 8.02
CA GLN A 69 33.95 31.10 7.54
C GLN A 69 33.22 30.21 8.55
N LEU A 70 33.83 29.84 9.68
CA LEU A 70 33.26 28.88 10.65
C LEU A 70 31.90 29.31 11.17
N ALA A 71 31.69 30.60 11.43
CA ALA A 71 30.40 31.11 11.90
C ALA A 71 29.29 30.90 10.86
N GLU A 72 29.61 31.09 9.57
CA GLU A 72 28.68 30.84 8.48
C GLU A 72 28.38 29.35 8.32
N ILE A 73 29.42 28.51 8.33
CA ILE A 73 29.30 27.06 8.22
C ILE A 73 28.43 26.52 9.37
N ALA A 74 28.70 26.95 10.61
CA ALA A 74 27.93 26.54 11.78
C ALA A 74 26.46 26.97 11.67
N GLN A 75 26.19 28.19 11.20
CA GLN A 75 24.82 28.67 10.97
C GLN A 75 24.11 27.84 9.91
N GLU A 76 24.76 27.51 8.80
CA GLU A 76 24.17 26.68 7.75
C GLU A 76 23.86 25.26 8.26
N VAL A 77 24.77 24.66 9.04
CA VAL A 77 24.53 23.36 9.69
C VAL A 77 23.30 23.42 10.60
N ALA A 78 23.19 24.46 11.44
CA ALA A 78 22.05 24.63 12.34
C ALA A 78 20.73 24.74 11.57
N LEU A 79 20.65 25.64 10.58
CA LEU A 79 19.44 25.86 9.79
C LEU A 79 18.99 24.59 9.05
N ARG A 80 19.92 23.85 8.44
CA ARG A 80 19.58 22.59 7.78
C ARG A 80 19.20 21.49 8.77
N GLY A 81 19.80 21.47 9.95
CA GLY A 81 19.45 20.56 11.05
C GLY A 81 18.02 20.79 11.54
N GLU A 82 17.67 22.04 11.83
CA GLU A 82 16.31 22.44 12.23
C GLU A 82 15.28 22.09 11.15
N ALA A 83 15.57 22.41 9.89
CA ALA A 83 14.69 22.06 8.77
C ALA A 83 14.53 20.55 8.59
N ALA A 84 15.59 19.76 8.85
CA ALA A 84 15.53 18.31 8.79
C ALA A 84 14.66 17.73 9.92
N GLU A 85 14.79 18.24 11.14
CA GLU A 85 13.96 17.81 12.26
C GLU A 85 12.50 18.20 12.06
N ARG A 86 12.23 19.42 11.57
CA ARG A 86 10.87 19.87 11.21
C ARG A 86 10.21 18.90 10.23
N ARG A 87 10.91 18.57 9.12
CA ARG A 87 10.42 17.61 8.13
C ARG A 87 10.17 16.23 8.73
N ARG A 88 11.09 15.73 9.58
CA ARG A 88 10.92 14.45 10.26
C ARG A 88 9.67 14.42 11.13
N LEU A 89 9.43 15.48 11.91
CA LEU A 89 8.23 15.59 12.75
C LEU A 89 6.95 15.67 11.91
N ASP A 90 6.98 16.46 10.84
CA ASP A 90 5.84 16.60 9.93
C ASP A 90 5.54 15.28 9.19
N GLU A 91 6.57 14.50 8.80
CA GLU A 91 6.43 13.14 8.24
C GLU A 91 5.80 12.16 9.25
N ILE A 92 6.24 12.20 10.52
CA ILE A 92 5.68 11.38 11.59
C ILE A 92 4.20 11.72 11.80
N GLU A 93 3.86 13.00 11.87
CA GLU A 93 2.47 13.44 12.07
C GLU A 93 1.61 13.12 10.84
N ALA A 94 2.12 13.32 9.62
CA ALA A 94 1.41 12.94 8.40
C ALA A 94 1.16 11.42 8.34
N ALA A 95 2.14 10.60 8.69
CA ALA A 95 1.98 9.14 8.77
C ALA A 95 0.94 8.74 9.82
N ARG A 96 0.94 9.40 10.99
CA ARG A 96 -0.05 9.19 12.04
C ARG A 96 -1.46 9.55 11.55
N GLN A 97 -1.63 10.71 10.93
CA GLN A 97 -2.92 11.14 10.39
C GLN A 97 -3.42 10.21 9.29
N LYS A 98 -2.53 9.76 8.40
CA LYS A 98 -2.85 8.77 7.36
C LYS A 98 -3.35 7.47 7.99
N ARG A 99 -2.67 6.99 9.04
CA ARG A 99 -3.07 5.79 9.78
C ARG A 99 -4.44 5.94 10.45
N ILE A 100 -4.71 7.06 11.10
CA ILE A 100 -6.03 7.33 11.71
C ILE A 100 -7.14 7.32 10.66
N ARG A 101 -6.93 7.98 9.51
CA ARG A 101 -7.91 8.00 8.42
C ARG A 101 -8.14 6.61 7.83
N TRP A 102 -7.07 5.84 7.68
CA TRP A 102 -7.14 4.46 7.22
C TRP A 102 -7.91 3.57 8.21
N GLU A 103 -7.64 3.67 9.51
CA GLU A 103 -8.36 2.93 10.56
C GLU A 103 -9.85 3.27 10.57
N ALA A 104 -10.20 4.55 10.41
CA ALA A 104 -11.60 4.99 10.29
C ALA A 104 -12.27 4.43 9.02
N ALA A 105 -11.58 4.43 7.89
CA ALA A 105 -12.09 3.84 6.64
C ALA A 105 -12.29 2.32 6.76
N MET A 106 -11.39 1.62 7.46
CA MET A 106 -11.52 0.19 7.73
C MET A 106 -12.75 -0.12 8.58
N GLU A 107 -13.02 0.69 9.59
CA GLU A 107 -14.20 0.49 10.44
C GLU A 107 -15.50 0.76 9.69
N ASP A 108 -15.56 1.85 8.92
CA ASP A 108 -16.70 2.15 8.07
C ASP A 108 -16.94 1.04 7.03
N ALA A 109 -15.87 0.51 6.41
CA ALA A 109 -15.95 -0.62 5.49
C ALA A 109 -16.51 -1.89 6.14
N ARG A 110 -16.19 -2.18 7.41
CA ARG A 110 -16.77 -3.32 8.14
C ARG A 110 -18.27 -3.15 8.36
N ILE A 111 -18.71 -1.94 8.70
CA ILE A 111 -20.14 -1.62 8.87
C ILE A 111 -20.87 -1.81 7.54
N GLN A 112 -20.35 -1.26 6.45
CA GLN A 112 -20.94 -1.41 5.11
C GLN A 112 -20.96 -2.88 4.65
N TYR A 113 -19.90 -3.64 4.93
CA TYR A 113 -19.86 -5.08 4.65
C TYR A 113 -20.97 -5.83 5.39
N ALA A 114 -21.14 -5.56 6.69
CA ALA A 114 -22.18 -6.15 7.51
C ALA A 114 -23.59 -5.85 6.96
N GLU A 115 -23.85 -4.62 6.55
CA GLU A 115 -25.12 -4.23 5.93
C GLU A 115 -25.35 -4.92 4.59
N ALA A 116 -24.33 -4.94 3.72
CA ALA A 116 -24.41 -5.61 2.42
C ALA A 116 -24.66 -7.12 2.58
N TYR A 117 -24.03 -7.75 3.58
CA TYR A 117 -24.26 -9.17 3.89
C TYR A 117 -25.69 -9.42 4.37
N ARG A 118 -26.20 -8.61 5.29
CA ARG A 118 -27.59 -8.68 5.77
C ARG A 118 -28.59 -8.54 4.63
N PHE A 119 -28.35 -7.58 3.74
CA PHE A 119 -29.22 -7.35 2.58
C PHE A 119 -29.23 -8.56 1.64
N ARG A 120 -28.06 -9.09 1.28
CA ARG A 120 -27.97 -10.31 0.45
C ARG A 120 -28.67 -11.51 1.09
N HIS A 121 -28.53 -11.67 2.40
CA HIS A 121 -29.21 -12.74 3.13
C HIS A 121 -30.74 -12.57 3.11
N PHE A 122 -31.22 -11.33 3.26
CA PHE A 122 -32.65 -11.01 3.15
C PHE A 122 -33.19 -11.29 1.75
N GLU A 123 -32.48 -10.89 0.69
CA GLU A 123 -32.85 -11.21 -0.70
C GLU A 123 -32.90 -12.73 -0.94
N ALA A 124 -31.95 -13.49 -0.38
CA ALA A 124 -31.95 -14.94 -0.48
C ALA A 124 -33.18 -15.57 0.21
N GLN A 125 -33.58 -15.09 1.39
CA GLN A 125 -34.80 -15.53 2.06
C GLN A 125 -36.05 -15.20 1.24
N GLU A 126 -36.14 -13.99 0.71
CA GLU A 126 -37.27 -13.57 -0.12
C GLU A 126 -37.39 -14.47 -1.37
N ALA A 127 -36.26 -14.75 -2.04
CA ALA A 127 -36.23 -15.64 -3.20
C ALA A 127 -36.64 -17.08 -2.86
N ALA A 128 -36.16 -17.61 -1.73
CA ALA A 128 -36.55 -18.93 -1.24
C ALA A 128 -38.06 -18.99 -0.93
N ARG A 129 -38.61 -17.96 -0.30
CA ARG A 129 -40.05 -17.85 -0.02
C ARG A 129 -40.88 -17.79 -1.30
N ARG A 130 -40.49 -16.98 -2.28
CA ARG A 130 -41.15 -16.94 -3.60
C ARG A 130 -41.13 -18.30 -4.30
N HIS A 131 -40.02 -19.03 -4.19
CA HIS A 131 -39.92 -20.37 -4.75
C HIS A 131 -40.86 -21.36 -4.05
N ALA A 132 -40.87 -21.38 -2.70
CA ALA A 132 -41.77 -22.21 -1.92
C ALA A 132 -43.26 -21.94 -2.25
N THR A 133 -43.67 -20.66 -2.36
CA THR A 133 -45.03 -20.29 -2.77
C THR A 133 -45.41 -20.88 -4.13
N ARG A 134 -44.54 -20.74 -5.15
CA ARG A 134 -44.81 -21.31 -6.48
C ARG A 134 -44.92 -22.84 -6.46
N LEU A 135 -44.11 -23.51 -5.65
CA LEU A 135 -44.21 -24.96 -5.48
C LEU A 135 -45.50 -25.38 -4.76
N THR A 136 -45.96 -24.62 -3.77
CA THR A 136 -47.25 -24.84 -3.09
C THR A 136 -48.43 -24.64 -4.03
N GLU A 137 -48.39 -23.64 -4.90
CA GLU A 137 -49.40 -23.40 -5.95
C GLU A 137 -49.43 -24.58 -6.93
N TYR A 138 -48.26 -25.03 -7.40
CA TYR A 138 -48.15 -26.21 -8.26
C TYR A 138 -48.68 -27.48 -7.59
N LEU A 139 -48.34 -27.71 -6.31
CA LEU A 139 -48.85 -28.86 -5.55
C LEU A 139 -50.37 -28.83 -5.40
N SER A 140 -50.96 -27.65 -5.21
CA SER A 140 -52.42 -27.49 -5.19
C SER A 140 -53.05 -27.91 -6.53
N ALA A 141 -52.47 -27.49 -7.66
CA ALA A 141 -52.95 -27.89 -8.98
C ALA A 141 -52.80 -29.41 -9.23
N VAL A 142 -51.69 -30.01 -8.80
CA VAL A 142 -51.48 -31.47 -8.89
C VAL A 142 -52.48 -32.23 -8.03
N ARG A 143 -52.77 -31.78 -6.81
CA ARG A 143 -53.80 -32.38 -5.94
C ARG A 143 -55.17 -32.42 -6.61
N THR A 144 -55.63 -31.29 -7.16
CA THR A 144 -56.91 -31.24 -7.89
C THR A 144 -56.95 -32.23 -9.06
N ARG A 145 -55.84 -32.40 -9.79
CA ARG A 145 -55.75 -33.39 -10.87
C ARG A 145 -55.85 -34.83 -10.35
N VAL A 146 -55.16 -35.15 -9.26
CA VAL A 146 -55.15 -36.50 -8.67
C VAL A 146 -56.51 -36.85 -8.05
N GLU A 147 -57.20 -35.89 -7.45
CA GLU A 147 -58.56 -36.08 -6.93
C GLU A 147 -59.56 -36.51 -8.00
N ALA A 148 -59.40 -36.00 -9.23
CA ALA A 148 -60.21 -36.35 -10.40
C ALA A 148 -59.83 -37.72 -11.03
N MET A 149 -58.76 -38.38 -10.58
CA MET A 149 -58.35 -39.68 -11.10
C MET A 149 -59.19 -40.82 -10.52
N THR A 150 -59.45 -41.83 -11.35
CA THR A 150 -60.07 -43.08 -10.91
C THR A 150 -59.22 -43.75 -9.81
N PRO A 151 -59.83 -44.30 -8.76
CA PRO A 151 -59.10 -45.07 -7.75
C PRO A 151 -58.32 -46.22 -8.38
N GLY A 152 -57.06 -46.38 -7.98
CA GLY A 152 -56.16 -47.40 -8.50
C GLY A 152 -54.70 -47.11 -8.15
N GLN A 153 -53.80 -48.01 -8.53
CA GLN A 153 -52.38 -47.96 -8.17
C GLN A 153 -51.71 -46.62 -8.55
N THR A 154 -51.99 -46.11 -9.75
CA THR A 154 -51.42 -44.83 -10.23
C THR A 154 -51.84 -43.64 -9.37
N ARG A 155 -53.07 -43.65 -8.83
CA ARG A 155 -53.54 -42.59 -7.93
C ARG A 155 -52.79 -42.66 -6.59
N THR A 156 -52.61 -43.85 -6.03
CA THR A 156 -51.88 -44.06 -4.78
C THR A 156 -50.41 -43.63 -4.89
N GLU A 157 -49.75 -43.93 -6.01
CA GLU A 157 -48.38 -43.47 -6.28
C GLU A 157 -48.29 -41.94 -6.37
N ALA A 158 -49.26 -41.30 -7.03
CA ALA A 158 -49.33 -39.85 -7.11
C ALA A 158 -49.59 -39.19 -5.74
N GLU A 159 -50.44 -39.78 -4.91
CA GLU A 159 -50.69 -39.32 -3.53
C GLU A 159 -49.44 -39.43 -2.65
N ALA A 160 -48.68 -40.52 -2.77
CA ALA A 160 -47.39 -40.69 -2.09
C ALA A 160 -46.37 -39.63 -2.54
N TRP A 161 -46.30 -39.35 -3.84
CA TRP A 161 -45.44 -38.29 -4.38
C TRP A 161 -45.85 -36.90 -3.85
N ILE A 162 -47.15 -36.59 -3.80
CA ILE A 162 -47.67 -35.33 -3.24
C ILE A 162 -47.26 -35.18 -1.76
N SER A 163 -47.32 -36.26 -0.97
CA SER A 163 -46.93 -36.24 0.44
C SER A 163 -45.45 -35.91 0.61
N TRP A 164 -44.57 -36.59 -0.14
CA TRP A 164 -43.14 -36.30 -0.15
C TRP A 164 -42.84 -34.86 -0.59
N ALA A 165 -43.48 -34.40 -1.67
CA ALA A 165 -43.25 -33.08 -2.22
C ALA A 165 -43.73 -31.98 -1.25
N ALA A 166 -44.87 -32.17 -0.58
CA ALA A 166 -45.37 -31.23 0.42
C ALA A 166 -44.38 -31.08 1.60
N SER A 167 -43.87 -32.18 2.15
CA SER A 167 -42.85 -32.13 3.21
C SER A 167 -41.55 -31.46 2.73
N THR A 168 -41.19 -31.65 1.46
CA THR A 168 -40.01 -31.02 0.88
C THR A 168 -40.18 -29.51 0.75
N VAL A 169 -41.35 -29.03 0.31
CA VAL A 169 -41.66 -27.60 0.19
C VAL A 169 -41.70 -26.92 1.56
N GLU A 170 -42.26 -27.58 2.56
CA GLU A 170 -42.28 -27.08 3.94
C GLU A 170 -40.88 -26.82 4.49
N ARG A 171 -39.94 -27.76 4.27
CA ARG A 171 -38.53 -27.58 4.67
C ARG A 171 -37.78 -26.51 3.87
N LEU A 172 -38.21 -26.25 2.64
CA LEU A 172 -37.64 -25.19 1.79
C LEU A 172 -38.16 -23.79 2.15
N ASP A 173 -39.32 -23.70 2.80
CA ASP A 173 -39.87 -22.40 3.19
C ASP A 173 -39.03 -21.79 4.33
N PRO A 174 -38.37 -20.64 4.11
CA PRO A 174 -37.56 -20.00 5.14
C PRO A 174 -38.37 -19.60 6.38
N LEU A 175 -39.70 -19.48 6.27
CA LEU A 175 -40.58 -19.15 7.39
C LEU A 175 -40.93 -20.37 8.26
N HIS A 176 -40.52 -21.58 7.89
CA HIS A 176 -40.64 -22.75 8.76
C HIS A 176 -39.77 -22.62 10.02
N THR A 177 -38.76 -21.73 10.01
CA THR A 177 -37.97 -21.33 11.18
C THR A 177 -38.22 -19.86 11.50
N PRO A 178 -38.26 -19.43 12.78
CA PRO A 178 -38.39 -18.02 13.11
C PRO A 178 -37.28 -17.18 12.46
N PRO A 179 -37.61 -16.02 11.85
CA PRO A 179 -36.62 -15.16 11.23
C PRO A 179 -35.63 -14.64 12.29
N ARG A 180 -34.34 -14.70 11.96
CA ARG A 180 -33.25 -14.20 12.79
C ARG A 180 -32.31 -13.36 11.96
N LEU A 181 -31.64 -12.40 12.61
CA LEU A 181 -30.52 -11.70 11.99
C LEU A 181 -29.43 -12.72 11.66
N PRO A 182 -28.82 -12.65 10.47
CA PRO A 182 -27.73 -13.55 10.13
C PRO A 182 -26.49 -13.19 10.95
N ASP A 183 -25.76 -14.21 11.39
CA ASP A 183 -24.43 -14.03 11.94
C ASP A 183 -23.50 -13.56 10.81
N ILE A 184 -22.90 -12.39 10.99
CA ILE A 184 -22.01 -11.79 9.99
C ILE A 184 -20.63 -12.44 10.19
N PRO A 185 -20.07 -13.11 9.17
CA PRO A 185 -18.72 -13.65 9.27
C PRO A 185 -17.69 -12.52 9.32
N GLU A 186 -16.60 -12.72 10.07
CA GLU A 186 -15.47 -11.80 10.07
C GLU A 186 -14.96 -11.61 8.64
N PRO A 187 -14.93 -10.38 8.09
CA PRO A 187 -14.55 -10.15 6.71
C PRO A 187 -13.05 -10.38 6.52
N ARG A 188 -12.66 -10.98 5.39
CA ARG A 188 -11.27 -10.97 4.94
C ARG A 188 -10.92 -9.58 4.43
N ALA A 189 -9.62 -9.27 4.38
CA ALA A 189 -9.12 -8.02 3.80
C ALA A 189 -9.70 -7.75 2.39
N ASP A 190 -9.85 -8.80 1.58
CA ASP A 190 -10.36 -8.67 0.22
C ASP A 190 -11.86 -8.39 0.14
N ASP A 191 -12.62 -8.85 1.13
CA ASP A 191 -14.07 -8.62 1.20
C ASP A 191 -14.40 -7.15 1.49
N LEU A 192 -13.46 -6.42 2.10
CA LEU A 192 -13.60 -4.98 2.41
C LEU A 192 -13.24 -4.07 1.23
N ARG A 193 -12.49 -4.56 0.23
CA ARG A 193 -12.03 -3.75 -0.92
C ARG A 193 -13.13 -2.93 -1.59
N PRO A 194 -14.35 -3.45 -1.84
CA PRO A 194 -15.41 -2.67 -2.48
C PRO A 194 -15.85 -1.44 -1.68
N PHE A 195 -15.64 -1.42 -0.36
CA PHE A 195 -16.10 -0.37 0.55
C PHE A 195 -14.99 0.61 0.94
N LEU A 196 -13.73 0.31 0.60
CA LEU A 196 -12.56 1.10 1.01
C LEU A 196 -12.19 2.23 0.02
N GLY A 197 -12.84 2.30 -1.15
CA GLY A 197 -12.57 3.32 -2.16
C GLY A 197 -11.11 3.29 -2.64
N HIS A 198 -10.32 4.31 -2.26
CA HIS A 198 -8.91 4.43 -2.62
C HIS A 198 -7.95 3.83 -1.57
N TRP A 199 -8.46 3.40 -0.40
CA TRP A 199 -7.64 2.81 0.64
C TRP A 199 -7.34 1.33 0.35
N SER A 200 -6.13 0.91 0.69
CA SER A 200 -5.73 -0.50 0.65
C SER A 200 -6.22 -1.21 1.92
N PRO A 201 -6.72 -2.45 1.85
CA PRO A 201 -7.10 -3.20 3.06
C PRO A 201 -5.90 -3.69 3.88
N TYR A 202 -4.67 -3.59 3.35
CA TYR A 202 -3.46 -4.11 4.00
C TYR A 202 -2.65 -3.04 4.74
N GLY A 203 -3.01 -1.76 4.61
CA GLY A 203 -2.33 -0.68 5.33
C GLY A 203 -2.60 0.72 4.75
N PRO A 204 -2.23 1.76 5.51
CA PRO A 204 -2.45 3.16 5.15
C PRO A 204 -1.67 3.61 3.91
#